data_AF-A0A817CD92-F1
#
_entry.id   AF-A0A817CD92-F1
#
_cell.length_a   1.000
_cell.length_b   1.000
_cell.length_c   1.000
_cell.angle_alpha   90.00
_cell.angle_beta   90.00
_cell.angle_gamma   90.00
#
_symmetry.space_group_name_H-M   'P 1'
#
loop_
_entity.id
_entity.type
_entity.pdbx_description
1 polymer ?
#
loop_
_entity_poly.entity_id
_entity_poly.type
_entity_poly.pdbx_seq_one_letter_code
_entity_poly.pdbx_strand_id
1 'polypeptide(L)'
;MKFLICLISIFGIFINVSNSLNCFVCDSKEDEHCPETWTRKDRLPIECGGPDGVQDARFCIKTIAVFGGLIRFFCNYKDLDE
;
A
#
# COMPACT_ATOMS: atom_id res chain seq x y z
N MET A 1 3.42 12.98 -39.92
CA MET A 1 2.89 11.75 -39.29
C MET A 1 3.94 10.95 -38.53
N LYS A 2 5.08 10.56 -39.13
CA LYS A 2 6.14 9.77 -38.44
C LYS A 2 6.66 10.39 -37.13
N PHE A 3 6.81 11.72 -37.09
CA PHE A 3 7.28 12.44 -35.90
C PHE A 3 6.29 12.38 -34.73
N LEU A 4 4.98 12.39 -35.02
CA LEU A 4 3.92 12.29 -34.03
C LEU A 4 3.89 10.89 -33.39
N ILE A 5 4.14 9.85 -34.19
CA ILE A 5 4.17 8.45 -33.74
C ILE A 5 5.34 8.20 -32.77
N CYS A 6 6.52 8.79 -33.05
CA CYS A 6 7.65 8.74 -32.11
C CYS A 6 7.32 9.41 -30.77
N LEU A 7 6.69 10.59 -30.79
CA LEU A 7 6.31 11.29 -29.57
C LEU A 7 5.32 10.49 -28.71
N ILE A 8 4.35 9.83 -29.33
CA ILE A 8 3.37 8.99 -28.63
C ILE A 8 4.03 7.73 -28.04
N SER A 9 4.96 7.10 -28.78
CA SER A 9 5.72 5.96 -28.26
C SER A 9 6.60 6.34 -27.07
N ILE A 10 7.27 7.49 -27.11
CA ILE A 10 8.11 7.96 -26.00
C ILE A 10 7.24 8.27 -24.77
N PHE A 11 6.07 8.91 -24.97
CA PHE A 11 5.16 9.23 -23.88
C PHE A 11 4.56 7.98 -23.21
N GLY A 12 4.29 6.92 -23.98
CA GLY A 12 3.75 5.66 -23.48
C GLY A 12 4.68 4.91 -22.51
N ILE A 13 5.99 5.10 -22.61
CA ILE A 13 6.98 4.43 -21.75
C ILE A 13 6.99 5.04 -20.34
N PHE A 14 6.75 6.35 -20.22
CA PHE A 14 6.78 7.07 -18.94
C PHE A 14 5.57 6.82 -18.03
N ILE A 15 4.47 6.26 -18.55
CA ILE A 15 3.22 6.09 -17.80
C ILE A 15 3.32 4.95 -16.75
N ASN A 16 4.33 4.08 -16.85
CA ASN A 16 4.40 2.88 -16.01
C ASN A 16 5.18 3.06 -14.69
N VAL A 17 5.67 4.27 -14.38
CA VAL A 17 6.32 4.52 -13.08
C VAL A 17 5.26 4.93 -12.07
N SER A 18 4.47 3.96 -11.61
CA SER A 18 3.66 4.11 -10.41
C SER A 18 4.54 3.83 -9.19
N ASN A 19 4.68 4.82 -8.29
CA ASN A 19 5.38 4.61 -7.03
C ASN A 19 4.52 3.70 -6.15
N SER A 20 4.92 2.45 -5.99
CA SER A 20 4.26 1.52 -5.07
C SER A 20 4.49 2.00 -3.63
N LEU A 21 3.40 2.32 -2.92
CA LEU A 21 3.48 2.54 -1.48
C LEU A 21 3.81 1.21 -0.79
N ASN A 22 4.77 1.23 0.12
CA ASN A 22 5.14 0.09 0.94
C ASN A 22 4.52 0.23 2.32
N CYS A 23 3.59 -0.67 2.67
CA CYS A 23 2.95 -0.69 3.98
C CYS A 23 3.21 -2.01 4.67
N PHE A 24 3.26 -1.97 5.99
CA PHE A 24 3.14 -3.18 6.75
C PHE A 24 1.66 -3.62 6.78
N VAL A 25 1.37 -4.91 6.55
CA VAL A 25 0.01 -5.49 6.53
C VAL A 25 -0.05 -6.68 7.49
N CYS A 26 -0.96 -6.63 8.48
CA CYS A 26 -1.32 -7.78 9.33
C CYS A 26 -2.73 -7.63 9.89
N ASP A 27 -3.26 -8.74 10.40
CA ASP A 27 -4.49 -8.81 11.17
C ASP A 27 -4.22 -9.57 12.47
N SER A 28 -4.46 -8.95 13.62
CA SER A 28 -4.24 -9.59 14.92
C SER A 28 -5.20 -10.74 15.22
N LYS A 29 -6.25 -10.93 14.40
CA LYS A 29 -7.08 -12.15 14.44
C LYS A 29 -6.35 -13.37 13.90
N GLU A 30 -5.55 -13.17 12.86
CA GLU A 30 -4.90 -14.24 12.10
C GLU A 30 -3.44 -14.41 12.51
N ASP A 31 -2.83 -13.34 13.02
CA ASP A 31 -1.42 -13.27 13.36
C ASP A 31 -1.23 -12.74 14.79
N GLU A 32 -0.94 -13.64 15.72
CA GLU A 32 -0.63 -13.31 17.13
C GLU A 32 0.58 -12.39 17.28
N HIS A 33 1.46 -12.34 16.26
CA HIS A 33 2.64 -11.48 16.23
C HIS A 33 2.38 -10.18 15.45
N CYS A 34 1.11 -9.78 15.27
CA CYS A 34 0.72 -8.46 14.75
C CYS A 34 0.84 -7.42 15.88
N PRO A 35 1.94 -6.64 15.95
CA PRO A 35 2.22 -5.76 17.08
C PRO A 35 1.30 -4.55 17.09
N GLU A 36 0.96 -4.09 18.30
CA GLU A 36 0.25 -2.81 18.48
C GLU A 36 1.11 -1.60 18.08
N THR A 37 2.43 -1.69 18.23
CA THR A 37 3.36 -0.59 17.93
C THR A 37 4.42 -1.08 16.97
N TRP A 38 4.68 -0.31 15.92
CA TRP A 38 5.72 -0.63 14.95
C TRP A 38 7.00 0.13 15.25
N THR A 39 8.09 -0.62 15.34
CA THR A 39 9.44 -0.15 15.09
C THR A 39 9.92 -0.66 13.74
N ARG A 40 10.78 0.11 13.05
CA ARG A 40 11.29 -0.19 11.70
C ARG A 40 11.99 -1.56 11.55
N LYS A 41 12.23 -2.26 12.65
CA LYS A 41 12.94 -3.55 12.73
C LYS A 41 12.00 -4.75 12.80
N ASP A 42 10.71 -4.54 13.08
CA ASP A 42 9.84 -5.65 13.48
C ASP A 42 9.48 -6.54 12.31
N ARG A 43 9.26 -5.97 11.11
CA ARG A 43 8.98 -6.72 9.87
C ARG A 43 9.33 -5.94 8.61
N LEU A 44 9.48 -6.66 7.50
CA LEU A 44 9.63 -6.07 6.17
C LEU A 44 8.25 -5.57 5.69
N PRO A 45 8.14 -4.32 5.23
CA PRO A 45 6.91 -3.82 4.62
C PRO A 45 6.65 -4.55 3.28
N ILE A 46 5.37 -4.68 2.94
CA ILE A 46 4.88 -5.31 1.71
C ILE A 46 4.47 -4.20 0.74
N GLU A 47 4.73 -4.41 -0.55
CA GLU A 47 4.25 -3.49 -1.57
C GLU A 47 2.72 -3.56 -1.67
N CYS A 48 2.06 -2.42 -1.43
CA CYS A 48 0.64 -2.29 -1.67
C CYS A 48 0.28 -2.41 -3.15
N GLY A 49 1.24 -2.16 -4.07
CA GLY A 49 1.03 -2.24 -5.51
C GLY A 49 1.26 -3.63 -6.12
N GLY A 50 1.45 -4.67 -5.31
CA GLY A 50 1.63 -6.04 -5.79
C GLY A 50 0.37 -6.65 -6.44
N PRO A 51 0.47 -7.85 -7.03
CA PRO A 51 -0.66 -8.52 -7.71
C PRO A 51 -1.88 -8.78 -6.82
N ASP A 52 -1.68 -8.90 -5.50
CA ASP A 52 -2.73 -9.06 -4.49
C ASP A 52 -3.00 -7.77 -3.69
N GLY A 53 -2.40 -6.66 -4.12
CA GLY A 53 -2.39 -5.39 -3.41
C GLY A 53 -3.43 -4.38 -3.91
N VAL A 54 -3.57 -3.27 -3.18
CA VAL A 54 -4.43 -2.15 -3.57
C VAL A 54 -3.68 -1.25 -4.57
N GLN A 55 -4.14 -1.25 -5.82
CA GLN A 55 -3.63 -0.32 -6.84
C GLN A 55 -3.84 1.13 -6.40
N ASP A 56 -2.84 1.97 -6.62
CA ASP A 56 -2.81 3.38 -6.21
C ASP A 56 -3.07 3.60 -4.71
N ALA A 57 -2.64 2.67 -3.85
CA ALA A 57 -2.63 2.90 -2.42
C ALA A 57 -1.81 4.16 -2.07
N ARG A 58 -2.44 5.05 -1.29
CA ARG A 58 -1.83 6.32 -0.85
C ARG A 58 -1.67 6.39 0.66
N PHE A 59 -2.31 5.48 1.40
CA PHE A 59 -2.35 5.49 2.85
C PHE A 59 -2.10 4.09 3.41
N CYS A 60 -1.32 4.01 4.50
CA CYS A 60 -1.24 2.83 5.35
C CYS A 60 -2.18 3.05 6.53
N ILE A 61 -3.30 2.33 6.56
CA ILE A 61 -4.29 2.47 7.62
C ILE A 61 -3.99 1.48 8.74
N LYS A 62 -4.03 1.99 9.98
CA LYS A 62 -4.06 1.19 11.20
C LYS A 62 -5.44 1.33 11.83
N THR A 63 -6.17 0.24 11.97
CA THR A 63 -7.39 0.21 12.78
C THR A 63 -7.12 -0.48 14.11
N ILE A 64 -7.67 0.08 15.19
CA ILE A 64 -7.57 -0.45 16.55
C ILE A 64 -8.98 -0.46 17.13
N ALA A 65 -9.48 -1.62 17.53
CA ALA A 65 -10.71 -1.71 18.30
C ALA A 65 -10.44 -1.37 19.76
N VAL A 66 -11.12 -0.34 20.28
CA VAL A 66 -11.15 -0.05 21.72
C VAL A 66 -11.97 -1.16 22.39
N PHE A 67 -11.50 -1.67 23.54
CA PHE A 67 -12.03 -2.85 24.26
C PHE A 67 -11.56 -4.24 23.82
N GLY A 68 -10.30 -4.35 23.39
CA GLY A 68 -9.57 -5.63 23.48
C GLY A 68 -9.52 -6.45 22.19
N GLY A 69 -8.66 -6.02 21.28
CA GLY A 69 -7.74 -7.00 20.69
C GLY A 69 -7.74 -7.13 19.18
N LEU A 70 -8.43 -6.24 18.45
CA LEU A 70 -8.42 -6.25 17.00
C LEU A 70 -7.64 -5.08 16.45
N ILE A 71 -6.45 -5.39 15.94
CA ILE A 71 -5.55 -4.48 15.26
C ILE A 71 -5.41 -5.00 13.84
N ARG A 72 -5.62 -4.12 12.87
CA ARG A 72 -5.41 -4.46 11.47
C ARG A 72 -4.66 -3.35 10.76
N PHE A 73 -3.65 -3.75 10.00
CA PHE A 73 -2.91 -2.86 9.12
C PHE A 73 -3.21 -3.25 7.68
N PHE A 74 -3.55 -2.27 6.86
CA PHE A 74 -3.87 -2.49 5.45
C PHE A 74 -3.63 -1.24 4.61
N CYS A 75 -3.46 -1.45 3.31
CA CYS A 75 -3.30 -0.39 2.32
C CYS A 75 -4.66 0.19 1.92
N ASN A 76 -4.75 1.51 1.74
CA ASN A 76 -5.95 2.15 1.23
C ASN A 76 -5.64 3.28 0.24
N TYR A 77 -6.55 3.53 -0.71
CA TYR A 77 -6.44 4.63 -1.68
C TYR A 77 -7.09 5.93 -1.18
N LYS A 78 -7.97 5.82 -0.17
CA LYS A 78 -8.71 6.92 0.45
C LYS A 78 -8.26 7.12 1.91
N ASP A 79 -8.26 8.36 2.35
CA ASP A 79 -8.25 8.67 3.77
C ASP A 79 -9.59 8.26 4.41
N LEU A 80 -9.54 7.76 5.64
CA LEU A 80 -10.72 7.36 6.41
C LEU A 80 -11.20 8.46 7.36
N ASP A 81 -10.42 9.53 7.54
CA ASP A 81 -10.76 10.68 8.37
C ASP A 81 -11.67 11.72 7.65
N GLU A 82 -12.10 11.42 6.42
CA GLU A 82 -12.92 12.28 5.52
C GLU A 82 -14.17 11.58 4.98
#